data_AF-A0A2G0VDJ5-F1
#
_entry.id   AF-A0A2G0VDJ5-F1
#
_cell.length_a   1.000
_cell.length_b   1.000
_cell.length_c   1.000
_cell.angle_alpha   90.00
_cell.angle_beta   90.00
_cell.angle_gamma   90.00
#
_symmetry.space_group_name_H-M   'P 1'
#
loop_
_entity.id
_entity.type
_entity.pdbx_description
1 polymer ?
#
loop_
_entity_poly.entity_id
_entity_poly.type
_entity_poly.pdbx_seq_one_letter_code
_entity_poly.pdbx_strand_id
1 'polypeptide(L)'
;MNQYIALTSNDSATPALFIDTTVPLEILLDAATCRLRAVTQVLENLALRSEISTDAVVLSDFALLCSVPLRDGCDLLDVIARRMDMPRE
;
A
#
# COMPACT_ATOMS: atom_id res chain seq x y z
N MET A 1 -18.24 -10.66 4.06
CA MET A 1 -16.82 -10.25 4.14
C MET A 1 -16.51 -9.89 5.59
N ASN A 2 -15.32 -10.20 6.11
CA ASN A 2 -14.96 -9.80 7.49
C ASN A 2 -14.81 -8.28 7.55
N GLN A 3 -15.35 -7.64 8.59
CA GLN A 3 -15.27 -6.18 8.75
C GLN A 3 -13.82 -5.70 8.70
N TYR A 4 -12.91 -6.37 9.42
CA TYR A 4 -11.49 -6.05 9.43
C TYR A 4 -10.68 -7.13 8.72
N ILE A 5 -9.78 -6.70 7.84
CA ILE A 5 -8.79 -7.56 7.17
C ILE A 5 -7.40 -7.03 7.52
N ALA A 6 -6.50 -7.90 7.97
CA ALA A 6 -5.13 -7.49 8.29
C ALA A 6 -4.37 -7.09 7.03
N LEU A 7 -3.54 -6.05 7.12
CA LEU A 7 -2.60 -5.70 6.06
C LEU A 7 -1.53 -6.79 5.92
N THR A 8 -1.11 -7.08 4.69
CA THR A 8 -0.05 -8.04 4.37
C THR A 8 1.35 -7.49 4.66
N SER A 9 1.45 -6.20 4.96
CA SER A 9 2.67 -5.51 5.39
C SER A 9 2.99 -5.66 6.89
N ASN A 10 2.11 -6.29 7.69
CA ASN A 10 2.42 -6.56 9.11
C ASN A 10 3.64 -7.50 9.22
N ASP A 11 4.69 -7.08 9.94
CA ASP A 11 5.91 -7.88 10.16
C ASP A 11 5.82 -8.84 11.37
N SER A 12 4.69 -8.83 12.08
CA SER A 12 4.46 -9.62 13.30
C SER A 12 3.46 -10.75 13.06
N ALA A 13 3.63 -11.86 13.79
CA ALA A 13 2.66 -12.96 13.82
C ALA A 13 1.27 -12.53 14.32
N THR A 14 1.21 -11.48 15.16
CA THR A 14 -0.05 -10.85 15.56
C THR A 14 -0.21 -9.54 14.79
N PRO A 15 -1.17 -9.44 13.85
CA PRO A 15 -1.37 -8.23 13.06
C PRO A 15 -1.87 -7.09 13.94
N ALA A 16 -1.31 -5.90 13.75
CA ALA A 16 -1.69 -4.68 14.45
C ALA A 16 -2.44 -3.70 13.55
N LEU A 17 -2.22 -3.77 12.23
CA LEU A 17 -2.81 -2.87 11.25
C LEU A 17 -3.83 -3.60 10.38
N PHE A 18 -5.00 -2.98 10.22
CA PHE A 18 -6.16 -3.56 9.55
C PHE A 18 -6.83 -2.56 8.61
N ILE A 19 -7.44 -3.08 7.56
CA ILE A 19 -8.39 -2.39 6.70
C ILE A 19 -9.80 -2.62 7.26
N ASP A 20 -10.53 -1.53 7.52
CA ASP A 20 -11.98 -1.61 7.69
C ASP A 20 -12.64 -1.71 6.31
N THR A 21 -13.11 -2.90 5.97
CA THR A 21 -13.70 -3.21 4.67
C THR A 21 -15.10 -2.62 4.47
N THR A 22 -15.72 -2.09 5.53
CA THR A 22 -17.10 -1.60 5.54
C THR A 22 -17.22 -0.10 5.28
N VAL A 23 -16.12 0.65 5.35
CA VAL A 23 -16.08 2.09 5.02
C VAL A 23 -16.47 2.33 3.56
N PRO A 24 -16.92 3.54 3.16
CA PRO A 24 -17.27 3.81 1.76
C PRO A 24 -16.13 3.49 0.77
N LEU A 25 -16.48 3.04 -0.45
CA LEU A 25 -15.49 2.68 -1.48
C LEU A 25 -14.56 3.85 -1.84
N GLU A 26 -15.08 5.07 -1.84
CA GLU A 26 -14.29 6.29 -2.05
C GLU A 26 -13.19 6.46 -1.00
N ILE A 27 -13.46 6.14 0.26
CA ILE A 27 -12.48 6.24 1.36
C ILE A 27 -11.38 5.18 1.18
N LEU A 28 -11.75 3.96 0.78
CA LEU A 28 -10.77 2.92 0.45
C LEU A 28 -9.90 3.33 -0.74
N LEU A 29 -10.50 3.91 -1.77
CA LEU A 29 -9.79 4.33 -2.98
C LEU A 29 -8.85 5.50 -2.71
N ASP A 30 -9.29 6.49 -1.93
CA ASP A 30 -8.45 7.62 -1.51
C ASP A 30 -7.26 7.13 -0.68
N ALA A 31 -7.48 6.20 0.24
CA ALA A 31 -6.42 5.60 1.04
C ALA A 31 -5.40 4.82 0.20
N ALA A 32 -5.87 4.06 -0.81
CA ALA A 32 -5.01 3.33 -1.74
C ALA A 32 -4.20 4.29 -2.61
N THR A 33 -4.88 5.28 -3.19
CA THR A 33 -4.28 6.28 -4.08
C THR A 33 -3.22 7.10 -3.37
N CYS A 34 -3.47 7.53 -2.13
CA CYS A 34 -2.51 8.28 -1.32
C CYS A 34 -1.19 7.51 -1.15
N ARG A 35 -1.26 6.22 -0.79
CA ARG A 35 -0.08 5.37 -0.58
C ARG A 35 0.68 5.11 -1.87
N LEU A 36 -0.02 4.71 -2.93
CA LEU A 36 0.60 4.43 -4.22
C LEU A 36 1.26 5.68 -4.80
N ARG A 37 0.60 6.84 -4.71
CA ARG A 37 1.16 8.12 -5.16
C ARG A 37 2.39 8.52 -4.37
N ALA A 38 2.39 8.34 -3.05
CA ALA A 38 3.56 8.62 -2.22
C ALA A 38 4.78 7.78 -2.64
N VAL A 39 4.56 6.48 -2.90
CA VAL A 39 5.63 5.60 -3.37
C VAL A 39 6.10 5.99 -4.77
N THR A 40 5.18 6.23 -5.70
CA THR A 40 5.52 6.69 -7.05
C THR A 40 6.39 7.93 -6.99
N GLN A 41 6.02 8.92 -6.17
CA GLN A 41 6.80 10.14 -6.04
C GLN A 41 8.22 9.89 -5.52
N VAL A 42 8.40 8.98 -4.57
CA VAL A 42 9.73 8.59 -4.06
C VAL A 42 10.55 7.91 -5.14
N LEU A 43 9.96 6.93 -5.84
CA LEU A 43 10.64 6.17 -6.89
C LEU A 43 11.00 7.04 -8.10
N GLU A 44 10.12 7.95 -8.51
CA GLU A 44 10.40 8.93 -9.57
C GLU A 44 11.54 9.86 -9.18
N ASN A 45 11.53 10.37 -7.95
CA ASN A 45 12.62 11.21 -7.44
C ASN A 45 13.96 10.47 -7.38
N LEU A 46 13.93 9.17 -7.10
CA LEU A 46 15.12 8.32 -7.13
C LEU A 46 15.59 8.11 -8.57
N ALA A 47 14.69 7.74 -9.48
CA ALA A 47 15.02 7.46 -10.88
C ALA A 47 15.56 8.68 -11.64
N LEU A 48 15.10 9.90 -11.32
CA LEU A 48 15.49 11.14 -12.00
C LEU A 48 16.82 11.73 -11.51
N ARG A 49 17.35 11.25 -10.38
CA ARG A 49 18.63 11.74 -9.85
C ARG A 49 19.77 10.95 -10.49
N SER A 50 20.38 11.53 -11.54
CA SER A 50 21.51 10.97 -12.28
C SER A 50 22.80 10.79 -11.47
N GLU A 51 22.89 11.37 -10.27
CA GLU A 51 24.06 11.33 -9.38
C GLU A 51 23.74 10.71 -8.01
N ILE A 52 22.99 9.61 -7.99
CA ILE A 52 22.85 8.79 -6.78
C ILE A 52 24.18 8.04 -6.59
N SER A 53 25.15 8.71 -5.97
CA SER A 53 26.34 8.07 -5.36
C SER A 53 25.95 7.44 -4.03
N THR A 54 24.92 6.62 -4.05
CA THR A 54 24.30 6.13 -2.82
C THR A 54 24.71 4.69 -2.60
N ASP A 55 25.28 4.41 -1.43
CA ASP A 55 25.63 3.06 -0.99
C ASP A 55 24.46 2.09 -1.19
N ALA A 56 24.75 0.87 -1.64
CA ALA A 56 23.75 -0.18 -1.89
C ALA A 56 22.85 -0.45 -0.66
N VAL A 57 23.35 -0.21 0.55
CA VAL A 57 22.60 -0.29 1.83
C VAL A 57 21.41 0.68 1.83
N VAL A 58 21.61 1.91 1.38
CA VAL A 58 20.55 2.93 1.36
C VAL A 58 19.48 2.59 0.33
N LEU A 59 19.86 2.00 -0.81
CA LEU A 59 18.89 1.54 -1.81
C LEU A 59 18.01 0.40 -1.26
N SER A 60 18.59 -0.51 -0.49
CA SER A 60 17.85 -1.57 0.21
C SER A 60 16.86 -0.99 1.22
N ASP A 61 17.26 0.03 1.99
CA ASP A 61 16.38 0.70 2.95
C ASP A 61 15.23 1.44 2.24
N PHE A 62 15.50 2.10 1.10
CA PHE A 62 14.45 2.72 0.29
C PHE A 62 13.49 1.69 -0.31
N ALA A 63 14.00 0.55 -0.79
CA ALA A 63 13.16 -0.52 -1.29
C ALA A 63 12.25 -1.08 -0.20
N LEU A 64 12.79 -1.29 1.01
CA LEU A 64 12.01 -1.72 2.17
C LEU A 64 10.95 -0.67 2.54
N LEU A 65 11.35 0.61 2.62
CA LEU A 65 10.47 1.74 2.90
C LEU A 65 9.31 1.85 1.90
N CYS A 66 9.57 1.63 0.60
CA CYS A 66 8.54 1.64 -0.43
C CYS A 66 7.65 0.39 -0.38
N SER A 67 8.19 -0.76 0.03
CA SER A 67 7.47 -2.04 -0.01
C SER A 67 6.24 -2.07 0.91
N VAL A 68 6.30 -1.43 2.08
CA VAL A 68 5.19 -1.38 3.04
C VAL A 68 3.97 -0.63 2.46
N PRO A 69 4.06 0.67 2.10
CA PRO A 69 2.92 1.39 1.51
C PRO A 69 2.48 0.84 0.15
N LEU A 70 3.36 0.20 -0.64
CA LEU A 70 2.94 -0.53 -1.85
C LEU A 70 2.02 -1.69 -1.52
N ARG A 71 2.42 -2.57 -0.58
CA ARG A 71 1.61 -3.71 -0.15
C ARG A 71 0.28 -3.24 0.43
N ASP A 72 0.31 -2.23 1.30
CA ASP A 72 -0.91 -1.63 1.86
C ASP A 72 -1.86 -1.11 0.76
N GLY A 73 -1.30 -0.42 -0.24
CA GLY A 73 -2.06 0.09 -1.37
C GLY A 73 -2.72 -1.03 -2.17
N CYS A 74 -1.99 -2.11 -2.44
CA CYS A 74 -2.52 -3.30 -3.11
C CYS A 74 -3.61 -3.99 -2.29
N ASP A 75 -3.42 -4.15 -0.98
CA ASP A 75 -4.44 -4.77 -0.11
C ASP A 75 -5.76 -3.97 -0.14
N LEU A 76 -5.68 -2.64 -0.16
CA LEU A 76 -6.86 -1.77 -0.30
C LEU A 76 -7.54 -1.95 -1.67
N LEU A 77 -6.77 -2.02 -2.75
CA LEU A 77 -7.30 -2.28 -4.10
C LEU A 77 -7.96 -3.66 -4.20
N ASP A 78 -7.41 -4.68 -3.54
CA ASP A 78 -8.00 -6.02 -3.47
C ASP A 78 -9.35 -6.01 -2.74
N VAL A 79 -9.48 -5.24 -1.65
CA VAL A 79 -10.77 -5.07 -0.95
C VAL A 79 -11.79 -4.36 -1.85
N ILE A 80 -11.36 -3.33 -2.60
CA ILE A 80 -12.22 -2.62 -3.56
C ILE A 80 -12.71 -3.59 -4.65
N ALA A 81 -11.79 -4.34 -5.28
CA ALA A 81 -12.12 -5.29 -6.34
C ALA A 81 -13.15 -6.32 -5.87
N ARG A 82 -12.94 -6.94 -4.70
CA ARG A 82 -13.89 -7.91 -4.12
C ARG A 82 -15.27 -7.32 -3.87
N ARG A 83 -15.36 -6.04 -3.49
CA ARG A 83 -16.65 -5.35 -3.28
C ARG A 83 -17.35 -4.98 -4.58
N MET A 84 -16.58 -4.71 -5.64
CA MET A 84 -17.13 -4.45 -6.97
C MET A 84 -17.67 -5.72 -7.63
N ASP A 85 -17.03 -6.87 -7.36
CA ASP A 85 -17.47 -8.18 -7.87
C ASP A 85 -18.67 -8.77 -7.12
N MET A 86 -19.04 -8.23 -5.96
CA MET A 86 -20.24 -8.68 -5.25
C MET A 86 -21.52 -8.16 -5.94
N PRO A 87 -22.50 -9.04 -6.24
CA PRO A 87 -23.79 -8.62 -6.78
C PRO A 87 -24.45 -7.60 -5.84
N ARG A 88 -25.04 -6.54 -6.40
CA ARG A 88 -25.89 -5.62 -5.63
C ARG A 88 -27.26 -6.27 -5.44
N GLU A 89 -27.60 -6.61 -4.19
CA GLU A 89 -28.96 -7.02 -3.79
C GLU A 89 -29.97 -5.88 -3.92
#